data_AF-A0A1Y3VTD7-F1
#
_entry.id   AF-A0A1Y3VTD7-F1
#
_cell.length_a   1.000
_cell.length_b   1.000
_cell.length_c   1.000
_cell.angle_alpha   90.00
_cell.angle_beta   90.00
_cell.angle_gamma   90.00
#
_symmetry.space_group_name_H-M   'P 1'
#
loop_
_entity.id
_entity.type
_entity.pdbx_description
1 polymer ?
#
loop_
_entity_poly.entity_id
_entity_poly.type
_entity_poly.pdbx_seq_one_letter_code
_entity_poly.pdbx_strand_id
1 'polypeptide(L)'
;MYNPYPYDDPRAVNKPVLAPKTIESVTAGTLQAAARLAREFAATLKTAPRRNLIVAFDGYTTADWSRMINLLSQQLGLLGIEFEAVDFARVYKSEEAIHEMVDPYLEWDRKKDPTLLYGRIFRGGFEAMFDAEKIEAFRCRLSELRSEVPCGKVIAVYGYGCLIGSLRPLYDVKCYFDVTPKESILRIRRGEYANLGDRTARPANLVIRRCYYVDFEMAVHLRGELVQQGVLDYYVASDHHDRIHLLPREAMEQMLGALAAYPFRCKPVYLEGVWGGTYVKRLRNLPDAMRNCAWVFDLIPMEVSIVVEAGAERVEFPFFTFVQREGEAIMGNACVKKFHGYFPIRFNYDDSYHSNGNMSIQVHSGARYNEENFDELGRQDESYYVVVAGHNARTFVGFRDDADTEQFIRDIKLADTEYKPVDYLKYVNYEVSKPGLQVMLPAGTIHSSGRNQVVLEIGSLTIGSYTYKLYDYLRADLDGKPRPIHTWHGERNLAFERKASWVHDHIVQQPRIARQGDTWTEYIVGECDMLYFSLRRLEFETSIEDNTNGKFHVLTLVDGERIRIRSVEHPERHFDAEFMDMVVVPADMGRYVIENLRTEPICVHKTMLKDGFDAE
;
A
#
# COMPACT_ATOMS: atom_id res chain seq x y z
N MET A 1 -11.49 0.50 -9.34
CA MET A 1 -10.55 1.43 -8.70
C MET A 1 -10.72 1.35 -7.20
N TYR A 2 -9.63 1.41 -6.46
CA TYR A 2 -9.61 1.35 -5.00
C TYR A 2 -10.59 2.36 -4.36
N ASN A 3 -11.36 1.88 -3.39
CA ASN A 3 -12.40 2.66 -2.71
C ASN A 3 -12.46 2.23 -1.23
N PRO A 4 -11.57 2.75 -0.39
CA PRO A 4 -11.50 2.36 1.01
C PRO A 4 -12.73 2.82 1.80
N TYR A 5 -13.18 1.99 2.74
CA TYR A 5 -14.17 2.38 3.72
C TYR A 5 -13.50 3.27 4.80
N PRO A 6 -14.13 4.38 5.23
CA PRO A 6 -13.56 5.32 6.19
C PRO A 6 -13.61 4.76 7.63
N TYR A 7 -12.79 3.74 7.90
CA TYR A 7 -12.65 3.11 9.20
C TYR A 7 -11.18 2.83 9.51
N ASP A 8 -10.79 3.01 10.76
CA ASP A 8 -9.47 2.68 11.31
C ASP A 8 -9.61 1.51 12.29
N ASP A 9 -8.88 0.41 12.07
CA ASP A 9 -8.85 -0.68 13.06
C ASP A 9 -8.05 -0.22 14.29
N PRO A 10 -8.69 -0.09 15.48
CA PRO A 10 -8.02 0.41 16.67
C PRO A 10 -7.04 -0.58 17.29
N ARG A 11 -7.03 -1.84 16.83
CA ARG A 11 -6.19 -2.93 17.34
C ARG A 11 -4.86 -3.06 16.59
N ALA A 12 -4.76 -2.51 15.37
CA ALA A 12 -3.54 -2.58 14.57
C ALA A 12 -2.51 -1.53 15.00
N VAL A 13 -1.94 -1.71 16.20
CA VAL A 13 -0.98 -0.79 16.82
C VAL A 13 0.29 -1.56 17.20
N ASN A 14 1.43 -1.07 16.75
CA ASN A 14 2.74 -1.61 17.07
C ASN A 14 3.34 -0.88 18.28
N LYS A 15 4.02 -1.63 19.15
CA LYS A 15 4.51 -1.14 20.45
C LYS A 15 6.00 -1.40 20.66
N PRO A 16 6.88 -0.89 19.77
CA PRO A 16 8.31 -1.00 19.99
C PRO A 16 8.70 -0.22 21.26
N VAL A 17 9.76 -0.66 21.95
CA VAL A 17 10.34 0.14 23.05
C VAL A 17 11.00 1.38 22.45
N LEU A 18 10.54 2.56 22.88
CA LEU A 18 11.06 3.85 22.45
C LEU A 18 11.76 4.58 23.61
N ALA A 19 12.80 5.34 23.29
CA ALA A 19 13.46 6.20 24.27
C ALA A 19 12.50 7.32 24.75
N PRO A 20 12.53 7.71 26.05
CA PRO A 20 11.68 8.78 26.56
C PRO A 20 11.80 10.09 25.78
N LYS A 21 13.02 10.48 25.38
CA LYS A 21 13.27 11.66 24.54
C LYS A 21 12.50 11.61 23.22
N THR A 22 12.42 10.44 22.59
CA THR A 22 11.66 10.24 21.34
C THR A 22 10.18 10.50 21.57
N ILE A 23 9.61 9.90 22.61
CA ILE A 23 8.19 10.06 22.98
C ILE A 23 7.86 11.53 23.29
N GLU A 24 8.65 12.18 24.15
CA GLU A 24 8.44 13.56 24.59
C GLU A 24 8.60 14.58 23.44
N SER A 25 9.34 14.21 22.39
CA SER A 25 9.57 15.07 21.24
C SER A 25 8.43 15.05 20.21
N VAL A 26 7.44 14.17 20.34
CA VAL A 26 6.26 14.16 19.46
C VAL A 26 5.33 15.29 19.86
N THR A 27 4.91 16.12 18.90
CA THR A 27 3.91 17.16 19.16
C THR A 27 2.62 16.82 18.44
N ALA A 28 1.60 16.43 19.20
CA ALA A 28 0.27 16.14 18.69
C ALA A 28 -0.63 17.39 18.72
N GLY A 29 -1.38 17.59 17.64
CA GLY A 29 -2.30 18.72 17.48
C GLY A 29 -1.72 19.83 16.60
N THR A 30 -2.51 20.31 15.63
CA THR A 30 -2.04 21.29 14.64
C THR A 30 -1.72 22.65 15.27
N LEU A 31 -2.48 23.07 16.28
CA LEU A 31 -2.19 24.29 17.04
C LEU A 31 -0.89 24.15 17.86
N GLN A 32 -0.70 23.01 18.51
CA GLN A 32 0.47 22.73 19.33
C GLN A 32 1.74 22.65 18.47
N ALA A 33 1.64 22.01 17.29
CA ALA A 33 2.69 21.96 16.30
C ALA A 33 3.06 23.37 15.79
N ALA A 34 2.07 24.17 15.40
CA ALA A 34 2.29 25.56 14.98
C ALA A 34 2.94 26.42 16.08
N ALA A 35 2.46 26.29 17.32
CA ALA A 35 2.99 27.03 18.47
C ALA A 35 4.43 26.61 18.79
N ARG A 36 4.76 25.32 18.64
CA ARG A 36 6.13 24.83 18.81
C ARG A 36 7.05 25.41 17.73
N LEU A 37 6.70 25.26 16.46
CA LEU A 37 7.51 25.81 15.37
C LEU A 37 7.69 27.32 15.50
N ALA A 38 6.63 28.06 15.85
CA ALA A 38 6.74 29.51 16.07
C ALA A 38 7.77 29.86 17.16
N ARG A 39 7.81 29.11 18.28
CA ARG A 39 8.80 29.32 19.34
C ARG A 39 10.22 29.01 18.87
N GLU A 40 10.41 27.92 18.12
CA GLU A 40 11.71 27.54 17.59
C GLU A 40 12.22 28.57 16.56
N PHE A 41 11.34 29.00 15.65
CA PHE A 41 11.67 30.02 14.65
C PHE A 41 12.00 31.37 15.30
N ALA A 42 11.25 31.75 16.34
CA ALA A 42 11.56 32.93 17.15
C ALA A 42 12.93 32.83 17.84
N ALA A 43 13.31 31.65 18.33
CA ALA A 43 14.62 31.43 18.93
C ALA A 43 15.74 31.57 17.88
N THR A 44 15.55 31.00 16.68
CA THR A 44 16.51 31.15 15.57
C THR A 44 16.67 32.61 15.16
N LEU A 45 15.57 33.35 14.97
CA LEU A 45 15.63 34.78 14.63
C LEU A 45 16.28 35.62 15.73
N LYS A 46 16.16 35.27 17.01
CA LYS A 46 16.91 35.96 18.09
C LYS A 46 18.41 35.82 17.94
N THR A 47 18.89 34.67 17.45
CA THR A 47 20.33 34.45 17.22
C THR A 47 20.84 35.07 15.91
N ALA A 48 19.96 35.29 14.93
CA ALA A 48 20.29 35.89 13.64
C ALA A 48 19.22 36.93 13.21
N PRO A 49 19.07 38.06 13.93
CA PRO A 49 17.93 38.97 13.79
C PRO A 49 17.90 39.75 12.48
N ARG A 50 18.98 39.73 11.71
CA ARG A 50 19.12 40.42 10.43
C ARG A 50 19.00 39.51 9.21
N ARG A 51 18.44 38.31 9.39
CA ARG A 51 18.25 37.37 8.30
C ARG A 51 16.83 36.79 8.37
N ASN A 52 16.20 36.61 7.22
CA ASN A 52 14.94 35.90 7.14
C ASN A 52 15.14 34.41 7.41
N LEU A 53 14.16 33.79 8.05
CA LEU A 53 14.09 32.34 8.20
C LEU A 53 13.18 31.77 7.11
N ILE A 54 13.75 31.02 6.17
CA ILE A 54 13.00 30.43 5.06
C ILE A 54 12.70 28.96 5.37
N VAL A 55 11.43 28.62 5.43
CA VAL A 55 10.93 27.29 5.80
C VAL A 55 10.18 26.69 4.62
N ALA A 56 10.42 25.42 4.31
CA ALA A 56 9.71 24.69 3.26
C ALA A 56 8.72 23.69 3.87
N PHE A 57 7.47 23.76 3.44
CA PHE A 57 6.38 22.84 3.74
C PHE A 57 5.97 22.11 2.45
N ASP A 58 6.61 20.98 2.19
CA ASP A 58 6.23 20.06 1.11
C ASP A 58 5.31 18.96 1.69
N GLY A 59 4.83 18.05 0.86
CA GLY A 59 4.01 16.95 1.33
C GLY A 59 3.69 15.92 0.27
N TYR A 60 3.14 14.81 0.74
CA TYR A 60 2.59 13.78 -0.13
C TYR A 60 1.33 14.31 -0.81
N THR A 61 1.04 13.82 -2.01
CA THR A 61 -0.16 14.18 -2.77
C THR A 61 -1.41 14.15 -1.88
N THR A 62 -2.22 15.20 -1.95
CA THR A 62 -3.39 15.49 -1.07
C THR A 62 -3.08 16.09 0.31
N ALA A 63 -1.82 16.37 0.66
CA ALA A 63 -1.48 17.17 1.83
C ALA A 63 -2.13 18.57 1.75
N ASP A 64 -2.64 19.05 2.89
CA ASP A 64 -3.14 20.42 3.04
C ASP A 64 -2.33 21.16 4.11
N TRP A 65 -1.85 22.36 3.74
CA TRP A 65 -1.07 23.22 4.63
C TRP A 65 -1.88 24.39 5.16
N SER A 66 -3.09 24.63 4.63
CA SER A 66 -3.87 25.84 4.86
C SER A 66 -4.06 26.14 6.35
N ARG A 67 -4.47 25.12 7.12
CA ARG A 67 -4.65 25.28 8.56
C ARG A 67 -3.35 25.53 9.31
N MET A 68 -2.28 24.82 8.95
CA MET A 68 -0.97 24.97 9.58
C MET A 68 -0.38 26.36 9.33
N ILE A 69 -0.45 26.85 8.08
CA ILE A 69 -0.01 28.20 7.70
C ILE A 69 -0.75 29.27 8.50
N ASN A 70 -2.07 29.17 8.61
CA ASN A 70 -2.89 30.13 9.35
C ASN A 70 -2.56 30.13 10.85
N LEU A 71 -2.43 28.94 11.46
CA LEU A 71 -2.08 28.83 12.87
C LEU A 71 -0.65 29.31 13.15
N LEU A 72 0.31 28.99 12.27
CA LEU A 72 1.68 29.46 12.39
C LEU A 72 1.75 30.99 12.30
N SER A 73 1.02 31.59 11.36
CA SER A 73 0.89 33.06 11.24
C SER A 73 0.38 33.68 12.54
N GLN A 74 -0.69 33.13 13.13
CA GLN A 74 -1.24 33.60 14.40
C GLN A 74 -0.22 33.49 15.54
N GLN A 75 0.46 32.35 15.66
CA GLN A 75 1.44 32.12 16.73
C GLN A 75 2.68 33.02 16.60
N LEU A 76 3.15 33.28 15.39
CA LEU A 76 4.25 34.23 15.14
C LEU A 76 3.82 35.67 15.40
N GLY A 77 2.58 36.04 15.03
CA GLY A 77 2.01 37.36 15.32
C GLY A 77 1.94 37.65 16.82
N LEU A 78 1.58 36.67 17.64
CA LEU A 78 1.62 36.77 19.11
C LEU A 78 3.04 37.01 19.66
N LEU A 79 4.07 36.60 18.92
CA LEU A 79 5.47 36.82 19.26
C LEU A 79 6.04 38.10 18.63
N GLY A 80 5.22 38.87 17.90
CA GLY A 80 5.65 40.10 17.20
C GLY A 80 6.53 39.85 15.98
N ILE A 81 6.47 38.65 15.39
CA ILE A 81 7.29 38.25 14.24
C ILE A 81 6.44 38.33 12.97
N GLU A 82 6.95 39.03 11.96
CA GLU A 82 6.31 39.08 10.64
C GLU A 82 6.36 37.70 9.97
N PHE A 83 5.29 37.35 9.27
CA PHE A 83 5.13 36.09 8.56
C PHE A 83 4.70 36.32 7.11
N GLU A 84 5.39 35.70 6.16
CA GLU A 84 5.03 35.67 4.74
C GLU A 84 4.81 34.22 4.30
N ALA A 85 3.66 33.93 3.69
CA ALA A 85 3.37 32.64 3.09
C ALA A 85 3.52 32.74 1.57
N VAL A 86 4.30 31.84 0.98
CA VAL A 86 4.61 31.80 -0.45
C VAL A 86 4.09 30.48 -1.03
N ASP A 87 3.05 30.59 -1.83
CA ASP A 87 2.47 29.45 -2.57
C ASP A 87 3.41 29.02 -3.70
N PHE A 88 3.94 27.81 -3.59
CA PHE A 88 4.85 27.22 -4.57
C PHE A 88 4.17 26.87 -5.89
N ALA A 89 2.84 26.68 -5.92
CA ALA A 89 2.11 26.36 -7.14
C ALA A 89 2.25 27.41 -8.26
N ARG A 90 2.71 28.62 -7.91
CA ARG A 90 3.01 29.69 -8.86
C ARG A 90 4.14 29.34 -9.85
N VAL A 91 5.02 28.40 -9.52
CA VAL A 91 6.12 27.99 -10.41
C VAL A 91 5.70 26.97 -11.45
N TYR A 92 4.49 26.41 -11.35
CA TYR A 92 4.03 25.37 -12.25
C TYR A 92 3.82 25.91 -13.67
N LYS A 93 3.92 25.01 -14.65
CA LYS A 93 3.40 25.22 -16.00
C LYS A 93 1.90 25.52 -15.95
N SER A 94 1.33 26.05 -17.04
CA SER A 94 -0.13 26.22 -17.12
C SER A 94 -0.84 24.87 -17.04
N GLU A 95 -2.11 24.89 -16.66
CA GLU A 95 -2.98 23.71 -16.60
C GLU A 95 -3.01 22.99 -17.96
N GLU A 96 -3.14 23.73 -19.07
CA GLU A 96 -3.08 23.17 -20.43
C GLU A 96 -1.73 22.50 -20.74
N ALA A 97 -0.61 23.13 -20.39
CA ALA A 97 0.72 22.58 -20.68
C ALA A 97 1.00 21.31 -19.85
N ILE A 98 0.54 21.26 -18.59
CA ILE A 98 0.63 20.04 -17.78
C ILE A 98 -0.28 18.96 -18.36
N HIS A 99 -1.49 19.30 -18.78
CA HIS A 99 -2.40 18.36 -19.40
C HIS A 99 -1.82 17.76 -20.68
N GLU A 100 -1.32 18.57 -21.61
CA GLU A 100 -0.70 18.09 -22.86
C GLU A 100 0.51 17.18 -22.61
N MET A 101 1.29 17.46 -21.56
CA MET A 101 2.44 16.62 -21.16
C MET A 101 2.01 15.27 -20.58
N VAL A 102 0.94 15.26 -19.78
CA VAL A 102 0.49 14.08 -19.03
C VAL A 102 -0.48 13.20 -19.82
N ASP A 103 -1.29 13.78 -20.71
CA ASP A 103 -2.33 13.07 -21.46
C ASP A 103 -1.84 11.80 -22.20
N PRO A 104 -0.65 11.78 -22.82
CA PRO A 104 -0.12 10.57 -23.47
C PRO A 104 0.04 9.36 -22.53
N TYR A 105 0.12 9.59 -21.22
CA TYR A 105 0.25 8.54 -20.20
C TYR A 105 -1.11 7.99 -19.74
N LEU A 106 -2.24 8.55 -20.21
CA LEU A 106 -3.59 8.22 -19.75
C LEU A 106 -4.48 7.71 -20.89
N GLU A 107 -4.14 6.54 -21.49
CA GLU A 107 -4.83 5.97 -22.67
C GLU A 107 -6.37 6.03 -22.63
N TRP A 108 -7.01 6.68 -23.60
CA TRP A 108 -8.46 6.91 -23.59
C TRP A 108 -9.29 5.86 -24.36
N ASP A 109 -8.69 4.73 -24.74
CA ASP A 109 -9.36 3.68 -25.52
C ASP A 109 -10.28 2.79 -24.66
N ARG A 110 -11.57 3.15 -24.62
CA ARG A 110 -12.60 2.39 -23.91
C ARG A 110 -12.89 1.00 -24.47
N LYS A 111 -12.36 0.64 -25.65
CA LYS A 111 -12.45 -0.75 -26.13
C LYS A 111 -11.42 -1.65 -25.44
N LYS A 112 -10.26 -1.10 -25.07
CA LYS A 112 -9.23 -1.82 -24.32
C LYS A 112 -9.52 -1.81 -22.83
N ASP A 113 -9.86 -0.65 -22.31
CA ASP A 113 -10.16 -0.39 -20.91
C ASP A 113 -11.46 0.42 -20.78
N PRO A 114 -12.62 -0.27 -20.67
CA PRO A 114 -13.92 0.40 -20.62
C PRO A 114 -14.07 1.37 -19.43
N THR A 115 -13.29 1.18 -18.36
CA THR A 115 -13.32 2.01 -17.16
C THR A 115 -12.33 3.16 -17.16
N LEU A 116 -11.34 3.15 -18.05
CA LEU A 116 -10.19 4.05 -17.98
C LEU A 116 -9.51 3.95 -16.61
N LEU A 117 -9.22 2.72 -16.20
CA LEU A 117 -8.48 2.39 -15.00
C LEU A 117 -6.97 2.48 -15.21
N TYR A 118 -6.47 2.05 -16.36
CA TYR A 118 -5.04 1.86 -16.63
C TYR A 118 -4.40 3.08 -17.29
N GLY A 119 -3.07 3.15 -17.25
CA GLY A 119 -2.25 4.23 -17.76
C GLY A 119 -0.78 3.79 -17.82
N ARG A 120 0.12 4.74 -18.07
CA ARG A 120 1.57 4.52 -18.12
C ARG A 120 2.26 5.36 -17.07
N ILE A 121 3.29 4.83 -16.43
CA ILE A 121 4.04 5.56 -15.39
C ILE A 121 4.75 6.78 -15.99
N PHE A 122 4.44 7.96 -15.46
CA PHE A 122 5.15 9.21 -15.77
C PHE A 122 6.44 9.33 -14.94
N ARG A 123 7.59 9.39 -15.61
CA ARG A 123 8.92 9.42 -14.97
C ARG A 123 9.57 10.80 -14.92
N GLY A 124 8.84 11.87 -15.21
CA GLY A 124 9.39 13.23 -15.30
C GLY A 124 9.69 13.91 -13.96
N GLY A 125 9.18 13.37 -12.84
CA GLY A 125 9.34 14.00 -11.52
C GLY A 125 8.63 15.36 -11.40
N PHE A 126 8.78 16.02 -10.25
CA PHE A 126 8.18 17.33 -10.01
C PHE A 126 8.78 18.42 -10.91
N GLU A 127 10.07 18.34 -11.23
CA GLU A 127 10.77 19.29 -12.09
C GLU A 127 10.10 19.41 -13.48
N ALA A 128 9.57 18.31 -14.01
CA ALA A 128 8.84 18.33 -15.28
C ALA A 128 7.52 19.11 -15.21
N MET A 129 6.96 19.37 -14.01
CA MET A 129 5.74 20.14 -13.83
C MET A 129 5.99 21.66 -13.78
N PHE A 130 7.25 22.08 -13.67
CA PHE A 130 7.61 23.48 -13.45
C PHE A 130 7.86 24.24 -14.75
N ASP A 131 7.50 25.50 -14.76
CA ASP A 131 7.88 26.44 -15.80
C ASP A 131 9.32 26.90 -15.55
N ALA A 132 10.18 26.78 -16.58
CA ALA A 132 11.61 27.00 -16.45
C ALA A 132 11.97 28.45 -16.06
N GLU A 133 11.23 29.44 -16.57
CA GLU A 133 11.47 30.84 -16.24
C GLU A 133 10.98 31.15 -14.82
N LYS A 134 9.80 30.62 -14.45
CA LYS A 134 9.23 30.87 -13.13
C LYS A 134 10.03 30.21 -12.02
N ILE A 135 10.52 28.98 -12.20
CA ILE A 135 11.32 28.29 -11.18
C ILE A 135 12.67 28.97 -10.98
N GLU A 136 13.30 29.45 -12.06
CA GLU A 136 14.55 30.19 -11.97
C GLU A 136 14.35 31.56 -11.29
N ALA A 137 13.31 32.29 -11.67
CA ALA A 137 12.95 33.54 -10.99
C ALA A 137 12.64 33.31 -9.49
N PHE A 138 11.98 32.20 -9.16
CA PHE A 138 11.71 31.81 -7.78
C PHE A 138 13.00 31.51 -7.01
N ARG A 139 13.95 30.79 -7.63
CA ARG A 139 15.28 30.50 -7.07
C ARG A 139 16.09 31.77 -6.79
N CYS A 140 16.07 32.72 -7.73
CA CYS A 140 16.70 34.03 -7.56
C CYS A 140 16.06 34.81 -6.40
N ARG A 141 14.72 34.87 -6.35
CA ARG A 141 14.00 35.52 -5.24
C ARG A 141 14.33 34.90 -3.88
N LEU A 142 14.35 33.57 -3.76
CA LEU A 142 14.73 32.92 -2.51
C LEU A 142 16.16 33.25 -2.11
N SER A 143 17.08 33.35 -3.08
CA SER A 143 18.47 33.74 -2.81
C SER A 143 18.56 35.19 -2.33
N GLU A 144 17.80 36.11 -2.91
CA GLU A 144 17.71 37.50 -2.46
C GLU A 144 17.15 37.61 -1.05
N LEU A 145 16.10 36.84 -0.73
CA LEU A 145 15.46 36.81 0.60
C LEU A 145 16.39 36.32 1.71
N ARG A 146 17.52 35.67 1.38
CA ARG A 146 18.55 35.27 2.34
C ARG A 146 19.54 36.39 2.68
N SER A 147 19.51 37.50 1.96
CA SER A 147 20.36 38.67 2.20
C SER A 147 20.05 39.31 3.55
N GLU A 148 20.98 40.13 4.03
CA GLU A 148 20.81 40.85 5.30
C GLU A 148 19.63 41.83 5.20
N VAL A 149 18.76 41.80 6.21
CA VAL A 149 17.58 42.67 6.34
C VAL A 149 17.61 43.39 7.70
N PRO A 150 16.96 44.56 7.83
CA PRO A 150 16.93 45.30 9.10
C PRO A 150 16.29 44.51 10.25
N CYS A 151 15.24 43.73 9.94
CA CYS A 151 14.54 42.86 10.86
C CYS A 151 14.12 41.59 10.11
N GLY A 152 14.58 40.44 10.58
CA GLY A 152 14.26 39.14 10.00
C GLY A 152 12.79 38.77 10.22
N LYS A 153 12.20 38.13 9.22
CA LYS A 153 10.85 37.54 9.28
C LYS A 153 10.88 36.05 8.96
N VAL A 154 9.75 35.37 9.19
CA VAL A 154 9.58 33.97 8.76
C VAL A 154 8.89 33.94 7.41
N ILE A 155 9.45 33.18 6.48
CA ILE A 155 8.91 32.97 5.13
C ILE A 155 8.63 31.48 4.97
N ALA A 156 7.37 31.09 4.88
CA ALA A 156 6.97 29.71 4.62
C ALA A 156 6.66 29.51 3.14
N VAL A 157 7.50 28.76 2.43
CA VAL A 157 7.20 28.23 1.10
C VAL A 157 6.41 26.94 1.28
N TYR A 158 5.22 26.84 0.69
CA TYR A 158 4.40 25.65 0.80
C TYR A 158 3.88 25.18 -0.57
N GLY A 159 3.82 23.88 -0.76
CA GLY A 159 3.32 23.26 -1.99
C GLY A 159 4.15 22.06 -2.42
N TYR A 160 3.57 21.26 -3.33
CA TYR A 160 4.16 20.01 -3.80
C TYR A 160 5.46 20.23 -4.57
N GLY A 161 6.50 19.49 -4.22
CA GLY A 161 7.78 19.53 -4.91
C GLY A 161 8.63 20.76 -4.58
N CYS A 162 8.29 21.54 -3.55
CA CYS A 162 9.17 22.62 -3.09
C CYS A 162 10.47 22.10 -2.45
N LEU A 163 10.56 20.82 -2.07
CA LEU A 163 11.77 20.17 -1.54
C LEU A 163 12.58 19.41 -2.61
N ILE A 164 12.43 19.70 -3.91
CA ILE A 164 13.35 19.17 -4.93
C ILE A 164 14.81 19.54 -4.64
N GLY A 165 15.74 18.72 -5.13
CA GLY A 165 17.17 18.80 -4.78
C GLY A 165 17.79 20.19 -4.94
N SER A 166 17.44 20.91 -6.01
CA SER A 166 18.02 22.22 -6.33
C SER A 166 17.60 23.36 -5.39
N LEU A 167 16.46 23.23 -4.69
CA LEU A 167 15.94 24.26 -3.78
C LEU A 167 16.34 24.04 -2.32
N ARG A 168 16.66 22.79 -1.92
CA ARG A 168 17.01 22.43 -0.53
C ARG A 168 18.05 23.34 0.14
N PRO A 169 19.14 23.79 -0.53
CA PRO A 169 20.13 24.66 0.09
C PRO A 169 19.64 26.09 0.37
N LEU A 170 18.45 26.45 -0.11
CA LEU A 170 17.83 27.76 0.11
C LEU A 170 16.88 27.78 1.32
N TYR A 171 16.59 26.61 1.91
CA TYR A 171 15.73 26.49 3.08
C TYR A 171 16.53 26.26 4.36
N ASP A 172 16.15 26.99 5.40
CA ASP A 172 16.70 26.83 6.75
C ASP A 172 16.02 25.67 7.49
N VAL A 173 14.72 25.43 7.25
CA VAL A 173 13.94 24.33 7.86
C VAL A 173 13.10 23.63 6.80
N LYS A 174 13.08 22.30 6.80
CA LYS A 174 12.43 21.45 5.80
C LYS A 174 11.43 20.51 6.48
N CYS A 175 10.15 20.71 6.20
CA CYS A 175 9.05 19.92 6.72
C CYS A 175 8.35 19.15 5.59
N TYR A 176 8.02 17.88 5.84
CA TYR A 176 7.26 17.06 4.91
C TYR A 176 5.96 16.57 5.54
N PHE A 177 4.84 16.92 4.93
CA PHE A 177 3.49 16.55 5.34
C PHE A 177 3.07 15.28 4.62
N ASP A 178 3.26 14.13 5.28
CA ASP A 178 2.93 12.84 4.71
C ASP A 178 1.46 12.50 4.97
N VAL A 179 0.85 11.78 4.04
CA VAL A 179 -0.56 11.36 4.08
C VAL A 179 -0.63 9.90 3.69
N THR A 180 -1.41 9.10 4.42
CA THR A 180 -1.55 7.69 4.10
C THR A 180 -2.29 7.47 2.79
N PRO A 181 -2.04 6.36 2.07
CA PRO A 181 -2.72 6.08 0.81
C PRO A 181 -4.24 6.04 0.96
N LYS A 182 -4.73 5.42 2.04
CA LYS A 182 -6.16 5.41 2.37
C LYS A 182 -6.73 6.82 2.48
N GLU A 183 -6.12 7.67 3.29
CA GLU A 183 -6.62 9.03 3.53
C GLU A 183 -6.52 9.88 2.26
N SER A 184 -5.47 9.71 1.45
CA SER A 184 -5.33 10.38 0.16
C SER A 184 -6.53 10.12 -0.77
N ILE A 185 -6.98 8.86 -0.85
CA ILE A 185 -8.14 8.50 -1.67
C ILE A 185 -9.43 9.05 -1.08
N LEU A 186 -9.58 9.05 0.24
CA LEU A 186 -10.75 9.63 0.90
C LEU A 186 -10.83 11.16 0.68
N ARG A 187 -9.71 11.88 0.76
CA ARG A 187 -9.62 13.32 0.45
C ARG A 187 -10.08 13.62 -0.97
N ILE A 188 -9.61 12.85 -1.96
CA ILE A 188 -10.05 12.99 -3.36
C ILE A 188 -11.57 12.80 -3.47
N ARG A 189 -12.12 11.78 -2.80
CA ARG A 189 -13.56 11.49 -2.84
C ARG A 189 -14.42 12.52 -2.10
N ARG A 190 -13.86 13.19 -1.09
CA ARG A 190 -14.50 14.32 -0.39
C ARG A 190 -14.37 15.64 -1.15
N GLY A 191 -13.64 15.66 -2.28
CA GLY A 191 -13.44 16.86 -3.11
C GLY A 191 -12.40 17.82 -2.55
N GLU A 192 -11.51 17.33 -1.69
CA GLU A 192 -10.48 18.13 -1.01
C GLU A 192 -9.19 18.27 -1.84
N TYR A 193 -9.14 17.65 -3.02
CA TYR A 193 -7.96 17.65 -3.89
C TYR A 193 -8.33 17.73 -5.37
N ALA A 194 -7.56 18.53 -6.12
CA ALA A 194 -7.47 18.49 -7.57
C ALA A 194 -6.04 18.09 -7.95
N ASN A 195 -5.87 17.37 -9.06
CA ASN A 195 -4.55 16.94 -9.52
C ASN A 195 -3.58 18.11 -9.65
N LEU A 196 -2.29 17.82 -9.52
CA LEU A 196 -1.24 18.84 -9.51
C LEU A 196 -1.33 19.77 -10.75
N GLY A 197 -1.51 21.07 -10.52
CA GLY A 197 -1.62 22.09 -11.57
C GLY A 197 -3.04 22.34 -12.09
N ASP A 198 -4.03 21.51 -11.72
CA ASP A 198 -5.42 21.72 -12.09
C ASP A 198 -6.07 22.75 -11.16
N ARG A 199 -6.91 23.64 -11.71
CA ARG A 199 -7.65 24.64 -10.92
C ARG A 199 -8.86 24.06 -10.20
N THR A 200 -9.48 23.04 -10.79
CA THR A 200 -10.69 22.38 -10.27
C THR A 200 -10.56 20.88 -10.45
N ALA A 201 -11.19 20.13 -9.53
CA ALA A 201 -11.15 18.67 -9.56
C ALA A 201 -12.01 18.11 -10.70
N ARG A 202 -11.45 17.13 -11.42
CA ARG A 202 -12.18 16.25 -12.35
C ARG A 202 -13.03 15.23 -11.55
N PRO A 203 -13.90 14.42 -12.20
CA PRO A 203 -14.56 13.31 -11.53
C PRO A 203 -13.56 12.43 -10.76
N ALA A 204 -13.88 12.04 -9.53
CA ALA A 204 -12.94 11.42 -8.59
C ALA A 204 -12.15 10.24 -9.18
N ASN A 205 -12.77 9.36 -9.97
CA ASN A 205 -12.06 8.24 -10.59
C ASN A 205 -11.01 8.70 -11.62
N LEU A 206 -11.23 9.79 -12.35
CA LEU A 206 -10.21 10.34 -13.25
C LEU A 206 -9.08 11.02 -12.48
N VAL A 207 -9.39 11.64 -11.34
CA VAL A 207 -8.37 12.20 -10.45
C VAL A 207 -7.47 11.10 -9.89
N ILE A 208 -8.08 10.06 -9.33
CA ILE A 208 -7.37 8.89 -8.79
C ILE A 208 -6.56 8.19 -9.88
N ARG A 209 -7.14 8.01 -11.10
CA ARG A 209 -6.41 7.45 -12.25
C ARG A 209 -5.12 8.21 -12.52
N ARG A 210 -5.19 9.54 -12.65
CA ARG A 210 -3.99 10.36 -12.87
C ARG A 210 -3.03 10.27 -11.69
N CYS A 211 -3.53 10.20 -10.45
CA CYS A 211 -2.67 10.03 -9.28
C CYS A 211 -1.81 8.76 -9.38
N TYR A 212 -2.40 7.59 -9.66
CA TYR A 212 -1.66 6.32 -9.71
C TYR A 212 -0.53 6.29 -10.75
N TYR A 213 -0.64 7.05 -11.84
CA TYR A 213 0.35 7.04 -12.91
C TYR A 213 1.27 8.26 -12.93
N VAL A 214 0.96 9.29 -12.15
CA VAL A 214 1.64 10.60 -12.23
C VAL A 214 1.84 11.19 -10.84
N ASP A 215 0.77 11.65 -10.19
CA ASP A 215 0.90 12.51 -9.01
C ASP A 215 1.40 11.72 -7.78
N PHE A 216 0.94 10.48 -7.56
CA PHE A 216 1.46 9.61 -6.50
C PHE A 216 2.88 9.14 -6.80
N GLU A 217 3.18 8.78 -8.05
CA GLU A 217 4.51 8.33 -8.46
C GLU A 217 5.58 9.39 -8.17
N MET A 218 5.34 10.64 -8.56
CA MET A 218 6.27 11.74 -8.24
C MET A 218 6.43 11.95 -6.73
N ALA A 219 5.33 11.94 -5.98
CA ALA A 219 5.35 12.15 -4.53
C ALA A 219 6.08 11.02 -3.78
N VAL A 220 5.85 9.76 -4.19
CA VAL A 220 6.51 8.57 -3.65
C VAL A 220 8.02 8.64 -3.87
N HIS A 221 8.47 9.03 -5.07
CA HIS A 221 9.89 9.16 -5.38
C HIS A 221 10.56 10.27 -4.58
N LEU A 222 9.97 11.47 -4.54
CA LEU A 222 10.50 12.58 -3.75
C LEU A 222 10.54 12.23 -2.26
N ARG A 223 9.47 11.63 -1.71
CA ARG A 223 9.44 11.18 -0.31
C ARG A 223 10.58 10.23 0.02
N GLY A 224 10.78 9.22 -0.84
CA GLY A 224 11.85 8.24 -0.66
C GLY A 224 13.22 8.91 -0.61
N GLU A 225 13.48 9.83 -1.53
CA GLU A 225 14.72 10.61 -1.57
C GLU A 225 14.93 11.41 -0.26
N LEU A 226 13.90 12.13 0.19
CA LEU A 226 13.97 12.98 1.38
C LEU A 226 14.25 12.17 2.66
N VAL A 227 13.61 11.01 2.80
CA VAL A 227 13.71 10.14 3.97
C VAL A 227 15.04 9.37 4.00
N GLN A 228 15.47 8.83 2.85
CA GLN A 228 16.72 8.07 2.73
C GLN A 228 17.96 8.95 2.90
N GLN A 229 17.92 10.18 2.40
CA GLN A 229 19.04 11.13 2.51
C GLN A 229 19.03 11.94 3.82
N GLY A 230 18.05 11.72 4.70
CA GLY A 230 17.95 12.45 5.98
C GLY A 230 17.78 13.96 5.82
N VAL A 231 17.08 14.40 4.78
CA VAL A 231 16.96 15.83 4.41
C VAL A 231 16.07 16.61 5.37
N LEU A 232 15.08 15.96 5.97
CA LEU A 232 14.03 16.62 6.74
C LEU A 232 14.54 17.12 8.09
N ASP A 233 14.01 18.27 8.51
CA ASP A 233 14.09 18.69 9.91
C ASP A 233 12.87 18.14 10.67
N TYR A 234 11.71 18.14 10.00
CA TYR A 234 10.45 17.67 10.54
C TYR A 234 9.70 16.76 9.56
N TYR A 235 9.23 15.62 10.08
CA TYR A 235 8.21 14.79 9.46
C TYR A 235 6.87 15.10 10.11
N VAL A 236 5.82 15.24 9.31
CA VAL A 236 4.47 15.55 9.78
C VAL A 236 3.52 14.45 9.32
N ALA A 237 3.04 13.61 10.24
CA ALA A 237 1.93 12.71 9.96
C ALA A 237 0.65 13.56 9.90
N SER A 238 0.09 13.71 8.70
CA SER A 238 -0.86 14.78 8.40
C SER A 238 -2.25 14.30 7.98
N ASP A 239 -2.60 13.04 8.21
CA ASP A 239 -3.90 12.44 7.88
C ASP A 239 -5.10 13.23 8.45
N HIS A 240 -4.97 13.81 9.64
CA HIS A 240 -6.01 14.62 10.27
C HIS A 240 -5.62 16.09 10.32
N HIS A 241 -6.34 16.96 9.59
CA HIS A 241 -6.06 18.39 9.53
C HIS A 241 -6.02 19.06 10.92
N ASP A 242 -6.85 18.59 11.85
CA ASP A 242 -7.01 19.14 13.21
C ASP A 242 -5.98 18.61 14.21
N ARG A 243 -5.42 17.43 13.93
CA ARG A 243 -4.56 16.70 14.86
C ARG A 243 -3.40 16.04 14.11
N ILE A 244 -2.56 16.86 13.49
CA ILE A 244 -1.29 16.37 12.95
C ILE A 244 -0.36 15.93 14.08
N HIS A 245 0.58 15.03 13.77
CA HIS A 245 1.74 14.77 14.61
C HIS A 245 2.97 15.36 13.94
N LEU A 246 3.61 16.32 14.61
CA LEU A 246 4.89 16.90 14.22
C LEU A 246 6.02 16.15 14.93
N LEU A 247 6.93 15.55 14.16
CA LEU A 247 8.06 14.77 14.65
C LEU A 247 9.36 15.39 14.14
N PRO A 248 10.34 15.72 15.01
CA PRO A 248 11.71 15.92 14.57
C PRO A 248 12.20 14.70 13.80
N ARG A 249 13.08 14.89 12.80
CA ARG A 249 13.64 13.77 12.01
C ARG A 249 14.18 12.65 12.89
N GLU A 250 14.98 12.98 13.91
CA GLU A 250 15.53 11.98 14.83
C GLU A 250 14.45 11.13 15.50
N ALA A 251 13.30 11.73 15.86
CA ALA A 251 12.22 11.00 16.50
C ALA A 251 11.55 10.03 15.52
N MET A 252 11.30 10.46 14.28
CA MET A 252 10.77 9.62 13.22
C MET A 252 11.71 8.45 12.89
N GLU A 253 13.02 8.72 12.72
CA GLU A 253 14.02 7.69 12.45
C GLU A 253 14.15 6.69 13.61
N GLN A 254 14.13 7.15 14.87
CA GLN A 254 14.16 6.25 16.04
C GLN A 254 12.91 5.40 16.16
N MET A 255 11.73 5.93 15.83
CA MET A 255 10.49 5.14 15.83
C MET A 255 10.51 4.03 14.79
N LEU A 256 10.86 4.38 13.56
CA LEU A 256 10.90 3.42 12.45
C LEU A 256 12.01 2.39 12.67
N GLY A 257 13.23 2.82 13.01
CA GLY A 257 14.35 1.92 13.30
C GLY A 257 14.06 0.98 14.47
N ALA A 258 13.39 1.46 15.53
CA ALA A 258 12.97 0.59 16.63
C ALA A 258 11.93 -0.44 16.17
N LEU A 259 10.93 -0.04 15.38
CA LEU A 259 9.91 -0.96 14.86
C LEU A 259 10.51 -2.03 13.93
N ALA A 260 11.50 -1.69 13.11
CA ALA A 260 12.16 -2.62 12.19
C ALA A 260 12.88 -3.78 12.91
N ALA A 261 13.09 -3.69 14.22
CA ALA A 261 13.65 -4.77 15.03
C ALA A 261 12.59 -5.70 15.66
N TYR A 262 11.29 -5.42 15.48
CA TYR A 262 10.17 -6.18 16.07
C TYR A 262 9.38 -6.88 14.96
N PRO A 263 8.73 -8.02 15.25
CA PRO A 263 7.59 -8.42 14.44
C PRO A 263 6.54 -7.31 14.47
N PHE A 264 5.98 -6.97 13.32
CA PHE A 264 5.05 -5.85 13.22
C PHE A 264 3.88 -6.17 12.29
N ARG A 265 2.81 -5.40 12.42
CA ARG A 265 1.61 -5.49 11.60
C ARG A 265 1.24 -4.13 11.00
N CYS A 266 0.71 -4.16 9.78
CA CYS A 266 0.11 -3.00 9.13
C CYS A 266 -1.34 -2.76 9.59
N LYS A 267 -1.78 -1.51 9.55
CA LYS A 267 -3.18 -1.17 9.75
C LYS A 267 -3.97 -1.51 8.47
N PRO A 268 -4.95 -2.42 8.55
CA PRO A 268 -5.69 -2.86 7.38
C PRO A 268 -6.57 -1.77 6.77
N VAL A 269 -6.85 -1.92 5.48
CA VAL A 269 -7.87 -1.15 4.78
C VAL A 269 -9.01 -2.06 4.34
N TYR A 270 -10.24 -1.67 4.65
CA TYR A 270 -11.44 -2.47 4.38
C TYR A 270 -12.19 -1.90 3.18
N LEU A 271 -12.69 -2.78 2.31
CA LEU A 271 -13.49 -2.39 1.16
C LEU A 271 -14.79 -3.18 1.08
N GLU A 272 -15.86 -2.47 0.76
CA GLU A 272 -17.11 -3.06 0.33
C GLU A 272 -16.97 -3.57 -1.12
N GLY A 273 -17.75 -4.58 -1.48
CA GLY A 273 -17.77 -5.09 -2.84
C GLY A 273 -19.05 -5.83 -3.18
N VAL A 274 -19.35 -5.94 -4.47
CA VAL A 274 -20.60 -6.56 -4.96
C VAL A 274 -20.76 -8.04 -4.60
N TRP A 275 -19.65 -8.72 -4.35
CA TRP A 275 -19.58 -10.12 -3.95
C TRP A 275 -19.18 -10.31 -2.49
N GLY A 276 -19.07 -9.22 -1.72
CA GLY A 276 -18.55 -9.25 -0.37
C GLY A 276 -19.42 -10.02 0.61
N GLY A 277 -18.77 -10.77 1.48
CA GLY A 277 -19.36 -11.50 2.59
C GLY A 277 -19.42 -10.67 3.87
N THR A 278 -19.70 -11.36 4.97
CA THR A 278 -19.82 -10.71 6.30
C THR A 278 -19.00 -11.39 7.39
N TYR A 279 -18.13 -12.33 7.03
CA TYR A 279 -17.34 -13.08 8.00
C TYR A 279 -16.34 -12.16 8.70
N VAL A 280 -15.50 -11.46 7.96
CA VAL A 280 -14.52 -10.52 8.53
C VAL A 280 -15.23 -9.37 9.22
N LYS A 281 -16.34 -8.87 8.63
CA LYS A 281 -17.15 -7.80 9.23
C LYS A 281 -17.55 -8.15 10.66
N ARG A 282 -18.02 -9.37 10.89
CA ARG A 282 -18.39 -9.86 12.23
C ARG A 282 -17.18 -10.14 13.10
N LEU A 283 -16.18 -10.86 12.57
CA LEU A 283 -14.98 -11.25 13.31
C LEU A 283 -14.24 -10.04 13.88
N ARG A 284 -14.09 -8.97 13.09
CA ARG A 284 -13.34 -7.76 13.47
C ARG A 284 -14.23 -6.63 14.02
N ASN A 285 -15.52 -6.90 14.26
CA ASN A 285 -16.51 -5.92 14.73
C ASN A 285 -16.51 -4.63 13.89
N LEU A 286 -16.48 -4.76 12.56
CA LEU A 286 -16.49 -3.61 11.66
C LEU A 286 -17.85 -2.88 11.73
N PRO A 287 -17.89 -1.57 11.39
CA PRO A 287 -19.09 -0.75 11.57
C PRO A 287 -20.35 -1.35 10.95
N ASP A 288 -21.48 -1.24 11.66
CA ASP A 288 -22.78 -1.75 11.18
C ASP A 288 -23.18 -1.14 9.83
N ALA A 289 -22.84 0.14 9.63
CA ALA A 289 -23.08 0.88 8.39
C ALA A 289 -22.29 0.35 7.17
N MET A 290 -21.24 -0.44 7.36
CA MET A 290 -20.51 -1.08 6.26
C MET A 290 -21.37 -2.23 5.71
N ARG A 291 -21.79 -2.19 4.45
CA ARG A 291 -22.72 -3.14 3.84
C ARG A 291 -22.23 -4.58 3.94
N ASN A 292 -20.98 -4.79 3.57
CA ASN A 292 -20.26 -6.06 3.59
C ASN A 292 -18.74 -5.77 3.66
N CYS A 293 -17.92 -6.80 3.80
CA CYS A 293 -16.48 -6.68 3.62
C CYS A 293 -16.10 -7.66 2.51
N ALA A 294 -15.74 -7.14 1.33
CA ALA A 294 -15.27 -7.96 0.22
C ALA A 294 -13.76 -8.16 0.31
N TRP A 295 -13.04 -7.08 0.57
CA TRP A 295 -11.60 -7.09 0.70
C TRP A 295 -11.14 -6.53 2.03
N VAL A 296 -10.07 -7.14 2.54
CA VAL A 296 -9.24 -6.62 3.61
C VAL A 296 -7.82 -6.51 3.07
N PHE A 297 -7.36 -5.30 2.81
CA PHE A 297 -5.97 -5.06 2.45
C PHE A 297 -5.18 -4.97 3.76
N ASP A 298 -4.70 -6.11 4.26
CA ASP A 298 -3.89 -6.18 5.50
C ASP A 298 -2.42 -5.86 5.21
N LEU A 299 -1.89 -6.23 4.04
CA LEU A 299 -0.51 -5.91 3.63
C LEU A 299 -0.43 -5.72 2.11
N ILE A 300 -1.08 -4.69 1.57
CA ILE A 300 -0.80 -4.22 0.20
C ILE A 300 0.17 -3.04 0.33
N PRO A 301 1.47 -3.20 -0.01
CA PRO A 301 2.50 -2.27 0.46
C PRO A 301 2.29 -0.79 0.13
N MET A 302 1.67 -0.53 -1.03
CA MET A 302 1.40 0.83 -1.50
C MET A 302 0.07 1.42 -1.00
N GLU A 303 -0.74 0.64 -0.28
CA GLU A 303 -2.10 1.03 0.13
C GLU A 303 -2.30 1.09 1.65
N VAL A 304 -1.44 0.40 2.41
CA VAL A 304 -1.57 0.28 3.88
C VAL A 304 -0.59 1.20 4.62
N SER A 305 -0.81 1.32 5.93
CA SER A 305 0.01 2.09 6.85
C SER A 305 0.46 1.25 8.03
N ILE A 306 1.34 1.79 8.87
CA ILE A 306 1.68 1.27 10.18
C ILE A 306 1.35 2.32 11.24
N VAL A 307 0.92 1.86 12.42
CA VAL A 307 0.69 2.72 13.58
C VAL A 307 1.66 2.36 14.68
N VAL A 308 2.36 3.35 15.23
CA VAL A 308 3.34 3.21 16.31
C VAL A 308 2.82 3.92 17.56
N GLU A 309 2.78 3.20 18.68
CA GLU A 309 2.47 3.77 20.00
C GLU A 309 3.69 4.53 20.53
N ALA A 310 3.51 5.83 20.81
CA ALA A 310 4.52 6.72 21.36
C ALA A 310 3.96 7.46 22.58
N GLY A 311 4.08 6.85 23.75
CA GLY A 311 3.44 7.35 24.96
C GLY A 311 1.92 7.31 24.83
N ALA A 312 1.26 8.47 24.96
CA ALA A 312 -0.19 8.59 24.79
C ALA A 312 -0.62 8.75 23.33
N GLU A 313 0.32 8.96 22.41
CA GLU A 313 0.03 9.21 21.00
C GLU A 313 0.19 7.93 20.16
N ARG A 314 -0.54 7.90 19.04
CA ARG A 314 -0.44 6.88 18.01
C ARG A 314 -0.08 7.59 16.73
N VAL A 315 1.15 7.42 16.27
CA VAL A 315 1.65 8.06 15.06
C VAL A 315 1.52 7.08 13.92
N GLU A 316 0.93 7.53 12.82
CA GLU A 316 0.71 6.72 11.64
C GLU A 316 1.66 7.12 10.52
N PHE A 317 2.22 6.11 9.85
CA PHE A 317 3.11 6.28 8.71
C PHE A 317 2.60 5.42 7.54
N PRO A 318 2.65 5.89 6.29
CA PRO A 318 2.51 4.99 5.14
C PRO A 318 3.51 3.84 5.27
N PHE A 319 3.08 2.60 5.01
CA PHE A 319 3.99 1.46 5.12
C PHE A 319 5.17 1.61 4.16
N PHE A 320 4.95 2.18 2.98
CA PHE A 320 6.05 2.42 2.05
C PHE A 320 7.05 3.49 2.54
N THR A 321 6.65 4.47 3.37
CA THR A 321 7.60 5.37 4.03
C THR A 321 8.52 4.61 4.99
N PHE A 322 7.96 3.64 5.73
CA PHE A 322 8.73 2.76 6.60
C PHE A 322 9.70 1.88 5.82
N VAL A 323 9.25 1.25 4.73
CA VAL A 323 10.10 0.45 3.84
C VAL A 323 11.18 1.31 3.16
N GLN A 324 10.86 2.52 2.72
CA GLN A 324 11.87 3.43 2.13
C GLN A 324 12.97 3.77 3.13
N ARG A 325 12.64 3.85 4.42
CA ARG A 325 13.59 4.18 5.48
C ARG A 325 14.39 2.97 5.98
N GLU A 326 13.72 1.87 6.28
CA GLU A 326 14.29 0.71 7.00
C GLU A 326 14.29 -0.56 6.13
N GLY A 327 14.20 -0.42 4.80
CA GLY A 327 13.99 -1.54 3.87
C GLY A 327 15.04 -2.65 3.94
N GLU A 328 16.31 -2.32 4.19
CA GLU A 328 17.36 -3.33 4.37
C GLU A 328 17.13 -4.17 5.63
N ALA A 329 16.80 -3.55 6.77
CA ALA A 329 16.54 -4.26 8.01
C ALA A 329 15.25 -5.11 7.93
N ILE A 330 14.23 -4.58 7.24
CA ILE A 330 12.95 -5.27 7.07
C ILE A 330 13.10 -6.45 6.10
N MET A 331 13.70 -6.23 4.93
CA MET A 331 13.61 -7.17 3.79
C MET A 331 14.90 -7.93 3.48
N GLY A 332 16.05 -7.43 3.95
CA GLY A 332 17.38 -7.89 3.58
C GLY A 332 17.91 -7.24 2.30
N ASN A 333 19.22 -7.02 2.23
CA ASN A 333 19.88 -6.31 1.12
C ASN A 333 19.60 -6.93 -0.27
N ALA A 334 19.65 -8.26 -0.40
CA ALA A 334 19.36 -8.93 -1.66
C ALA A 334 17.94 -8.64 -2.18
N CYS A 335 16.96 -8.60 -1.27
CA CYS A 335 15.58 -8.27 -1.59
C CYS A 335 15.43 -6.81 -2.01
N VAL A 336 16.01 -5.87 -1.24
CA VAL A 336 16.02 -4.44 -1.58
C VAL A 336 16.58 -4.21 -2.98
N LYS A 337 17.72 -4.85 -3.30
CA LYS A 337 18.36 -4.71 -4.61
C LYS A 337 17.51 -5.30 -5.74
N LYS A 338 16.98 -6.51 -5.59
CA LYS A 338 16.19 -7.22 -6.62
C LYS A 338 14.89 -6.47 -6.96
N PHE A 339 14.23 -5.92 -5.95
CA PHE A 339 12.92 -5.28 -6.11
C PHE A 339 12.98 -3.76 -6.02
N HIS A 340 14.17 -3.16 -6.19
CA HIS A 340 14.37 -1.70 -6.21
C HIS A 340 13.77 -0.97 -4.98
N GLY A 341 13.86 -1.59 -3.81
CA GLY A 341 13.32 -1.06 -2.56
C GLY A 341 11.82 -1.25 -2.35
N TYR A 342 11.09 -1.85 -3.30
CA TYR A 342 9.69 -2.23 -3.09
C TYR A 342 9.58 -3.51 -2.26
N PHE A 343 8.59 -3.54 -1.37
CA PHE A 343 8.24 -4.76 -0.64
C PHE A 343 7.57 -5.75 -1.60
N PRO A 344 8.12 -6.96 -1.78
CA PRO A 344 7.82 -7.73 -3.00
C PRO A 344 6.60 -8.64 -2.88
N ILE A 345 5.90 -8.68 -1.76
CA ILE A 345 4.74 -9.57 -1.59
C ILE A 345 3.61 -8.78 -0.98
N ARG A 346 2.40 -8.96 -1.51
CA ARG A 346 1.18 -8.32 -1.03
C ARG A 346 0.20 -9.37 -0.50
N PHE A 347 -0.64 -8.97 0.46
CA PHE A 347 -1.61 -9.84 1.09
C PHE A 347 -2.94 -9.14 1.31
N ASN A 348 -4.02 -9.87 1.06
CA ASN A 348 -5.38 -9.47 1.40
C ASN A 348 -6.23 -10.69 1.78
N TYR A 349 -7.34 -10.41 2.45
CA TYR A 349 -8.42 -11.36 2.56
C TYR A 349 -9.53 -11.04 1.58
N ASP A 350 -9.97 -12.06 0.85
CA ASP A 350 -11.18 -12.04 0.06
C ASP A 350 -12.29 -12.76 0.83
N ASP A 351 -13.26 -11.99 1.30
CA ASP A 351 -14.42 -12.52 2.03
C ASP A 351 -15.62 -12.57 1.09
N SER A 352 -15.95 -13.79 0.66
CA SER A 352 -17.17 -14.13 -0.08
C SER A 352 -18.12 -14.99 0.78
N TYR A 353 -17.89 -15.06 2.09
CA TYR A 353 -18.60 -15.95 2.98
C TYR A 353 -20.04 -15.48 3.18
N HIS A 354 -21.01 -16.35 2.86
CA HIS A 354 -22.44 -16.03 2.79
C HIS A 354 -22.75 -14.85 1.86
N SER A 355 -21.94 -14.63 0.83
CA SER A 355 -22.22 -13.63 -0.19
C SER A 355 -23.26 -14.11 -1.21
N ASN A 356 -23.71 -13.17 -2.04
CA ASN A 356 -24.66 -13.40 -3.13
C ASN A 356 -24.01 -13.94 -4.43
N GLY A 357 -22.69 -14.15 -4.47
CA GLY A 357 -22.01 -14.58 -5.69
C GLY A 357 -20.49 -14.69 -5.59
N ASN A 358 -19.88 -15.22 -6.65
CA ASN A 358 -18.43 -15.38 -6.74
C ASN A 358 -17.73 -14.03 -7.05
N MET A 359 -16.42 -13.95 -6.86
CA MET A 359 -15.60 -12.94 -7.53
C MET A 359 -15.64 -13.15 -9.05
N SER A 360 -15.33 -12.11 -9.83
CA SER A 360 -15.24 -12.22 -11.30
C SER A 360 -14.32 -13.35 -11.74
N ILE A 361 -14.65 -14.04 -12.83
CA ILE A 361 -13.69 -14.84 -13.56
C ILE A 361 -12.66 -13.88 -14.16
N GLN A 362 -11.40 -14.05 -13.81
CA GLN A 362 -10.36 -13.06 -14.10
C GLN A 362 -9.02 -13.71 -14.47
N VAL A 363 -8.13 -12.88 -14.99
CA VAL A 363 -6.74 -13.21 -15.30
C VAL A 363 -5.86 -11.98 -15.03
N HIS A 364 -4.60 -12.24 -14.70
CA HIS A 364 -3.58 -11.22 -14.42
C HIS A 364 -2.44 -11.28 -15.44
N SER A 365 -1.78 -10.14 -15.64
CA SER A 365 -0.61 -9.99 -16.52
C SER A 365 0.71 -10.32 -15.84
N GLY A 366 1.64 -10.84 -16.65
CA GLY A 366 3.04 -11.03 -16.25
C GLY A 366 3.89 -9.77 -16.45
N ALA A 367 5.15 -9.84 -16.02
CA ALA A 367 6.05 -8.67 -15.99
C ALA A 367 6.22 -7.99 -17.35
N ARG A 368 6.53 -8.78 -18.38
CA ARG A 368 6.70 -8.27 -19.74
C ARG A 368 5.48 -7.50 -20.25
N TYR A 369 4.28 -7.98 -19.94
CA TYR A 369 3.06 -7.31 -20.38
C TYR A 369 2.86 -5.98 -19.65
N ASN A 370 3.16 -5.93 -18.35
CA ASN A 370 3.08 -4.70 -17.56
C ASN A 370 4.09 -3.65 -18.04
N GLU A 371 5.33 -4.05 -18.31
CA GLU A 371 6.36 -3.17 -18.84
C GLU A 371 5.97 -2.61 -20.22
N GLU A 372 5.56 -3.45 -21.16
CA GLU A 372 5.23 -3.03 -22.54
C GLU A 372 3.98 -2.13 -22.62
N ASN A 373 2.99 -2.32 -21.72
CA ASN A 373 1.70 -1.63 -21.80
C ASN A 373 1.56 -0.47 -20.80
N PHE A 374 2.22 -0.52 -19.64
CA PHE A 374 2.02 0.43 -18.53
C PHE A 374 3.32 1.05 -18.00
N ASP A 375 4.49 0.68 -18.56
CA ASP A 375 5.80 1.18 -18.11
C ASP A 375 6.07 0.94 -16.61
N GLU A 376 5.42 -0.09 -16.05
CA GLU A 376 5.42 -0.43 -14.63
C GLU A 376 6.25 -1.69 -14.33
N LEU A 377 6.96 -1.65 -13.20
CA LEU A 377 7.73 -2.77 -12.68
C LEU A 377 6.82 -3.85 -12.08
N GLY A 378 7.25 -5.10 -12.24
CA GLY A 378 6.68 -6.23 -11.51
C GLY A 378 5.56 -6.92 -12.29
N ARG A 379 4.88 -7.85 -11.63
CA ARG A 379 3.92 -8.79 -12.22
C ARG A 379 2.83 -9.07 -11.22
N GLN A 380 1.66 -9.48 -11.69
CA GLN A 380 0.58 -9.91 -10.81
C GLN A 380 0.41 -11.41 -10.91
N ASP A 381 1.23 -12.14 -10.17
CA ASP A 381 0.94 -13.50 -9.76
C ASP A 381 0.25 -13.47 -8.39
N GLU A 382 -0.51 -14.52 -8.11
CA GLU A 382 -1.24 -14.66 -6.86
C GLU A 382 -1.13 -16.08 -6.30
N SER A 383 -1.72 -16.30 -5.14
CA SER A 383 -2.04 -17.61 -4.61
C SER A 383 -3.20 -17.46 -3.63
N TYR A 384 -4.06 -18.47 -3.56
CA TYR A 384 -5.18 -18.55 -2.65
C TYR A 384 -4.95 -19.63 -1.61
N TYR A 385 -4.97 -19.24 -0.35
CA TYR A 385 -5.08 -20.14 0.78
C TYR A 385 -6.47 -20.02 1.39
N VAL A 386 -7.27 -21.09 1.31
CA VAL A 386 -8.63 -21.10 1.88
C VAL A 386 -8.53 -21.18 3.40
N VAL A 387 -8.90 -20.10 4.10
CA VAL A 387 -8.93 -20.04 5.57
C VAL A 387 -10.25 -20.61 6.08
N VAL A 388 -11.36 -20.17 5.48
CA VAL A 388 -12.72 -20.60 5.85
C VAL A 388 -13.45 -21.06 4.61
N ALA A 389 -14.16 -22.19 4.70
CA ALA A 389 -15.02 -22.69 3.64
C ALA A 389 -16.39 -23.08 4.19
N GLY A 390 -17.46 -22.62 3.55
CA GLY A 390 -18.83 -23.02 3.78
C GLY A 390 -19.32 -24.03 2.73
N HIS A 391 -20.63 -24.30 2.74
CA HIS A 391 -21.22 -25.28 1.83
C HIS A 391 -20.99 -24.94 0.35
N ASN A 392 -20.56 -25.95 -0.41
CA ASN A 392 -20.33 -25.88 -1.86
C ASN A 392 -19.33 -24.79 -2.28
N ALA A 393 -18.44 -24.36 -1.38
CA ALA A 393 -17.38 -23.42 -1.71
C ALA A 393 -16.41 -24.03 -2.74
N ARG A 394 -16.00 -23.21 -3.71
CA ARG A 394 -15.17 -23.62 -4.84
C ARG A 394 -14.17 -22.54 -5.18
N THR A 395 -12.94 -22.94 -5.49
CA THR A 395 -11.93 -22.05 -6.06
C THR A 395 -11.81 -22.38 -7.54
N PHE A 396 -12.24 -21.47 -8.40
CA PHE A 396 -12.16 -21.65 -9.84
C PHE A 396 -10.72 -21.40 -10.30
N VAL A 397 -10.15 -22.34 -11.07
CA VAL A 397 -8.76 -22.28 -11.51
C VAL A 397 -8.55 -23.15 -12.75
N GLY A 398 -7.99 -22.54 -13.80
CA GLY A 398 -7.71 -23.16 -15.09
C GLY A 398 -8.94 -23.44 -15.94
N PHE A 399 -8.70 -23.84 -17.18
CA PHE A 399 -9.74 -24.34 -18.06
C PHE A 399 -10.06 -25.80 -17.75
N ARG A 400 -11.24 -26.28 -18.11
CA ARG A 400 -11.50 -27.71 -18.15
C ARG A 400 -10.68 -28.36 -19.26
N ASP A 401 -10.35 -29.64 -19.11
CA ASP A 401 -9.56 -30.35 -20.12
C ASP A 401 -10.28 -30.38 -21.50
N ASP A 402 -11.61 -30.49 -21.46
CA ASP A 402 -12.53 -30.51 -22.61
C ASP A 402 -13.04 -29.12 -23.03
N ALA A 403 -12.55 -28.03 -22.43
CA ALA A 403 -13.01 -26.68 -22.75
C ALA A 403 -12.66 -26.26 -24.18
N ASP A 404 -13.65 -25.75 -24.92
CA ASP A 404 -13.43 -24.97 -26.14
C ASP A 404 -13.11 -23.51 -25.74
N THR A 405 -11.81 -23.21 -25.67
CA THR A 405 -11.32 -21.89 -25.28
C THR A 405 -11.62 -20.82 -26.31
N GLU A 406 -11.74 -21.15 -27.59
CA GLU A 406 -12.13 -20.17 -28.61
C GLU A 406 -13.61 -19.78 -28.47
N GLN A 407 -14.48 -20.76 -28.19
CA GLN A 407 -15.87 -20.49 -27.89
C GLN A 407 -16.02 -19.68 -26.61
N PHE A 408 -15.22 -19.97 -25.57
CA PHE A 408 -15.16 -19.13 -24.37
C PHE A 408 -14.87 -17.66 -24.71
N ILE A 409 -13.86 -17.38 -25.54
CA ILE A 409 -13.54 -16.00 -25.96
C ILE A 409 -14.70 -15.35 -26.73
N ARG A 410 -15.40 -16.11 -27.59
CA ARG A 410 -16.60 -15.61 -28.29
C ARG A 410 -17.71 -15.26 -27.30
N ASP A 411 -17.98 -16.12 -26.32
CA ASP A 411 -19.04 -15.94 -25.34
C ASP A 411 -18.77 -14.74 -24.41
N ILE A 412 -17.53 -14.56 -23.93
CA ILE A 412 -17.21 -13.38 -23.10
C ILE A 412 -17.32 -12.07 -23.88
N LYS A 413 -16.97 -12.05 -25.18
CA LYS A 413 -17.17 -10.86 -26.04
C LYS A 413 -18.64 -10.53 -26.19
N LEU A 414 -19.49 -11.54 -26.38
CA LEU A 414 -20.95 -11.36 -26.42
C LEU A 414 -21.51 -10.90 -25.06
N ALA A 415 -20.92 -11.35 -23.94
CA ALA A 415 -21.26 -10.85 -22.62
C ALA A 415 -20.91 -9.36 -22.46
N ASP A 416 -19.78 -8.94 -23.02
CA ASP A 416 -19.31 -7.55 -23.03
C ASP A 416 -20.22 -6.64 -23.86
N THR A 417 -20.50 -7.03 -25.11
CA THR A 417 -21.13 -6.15 -26.09
C THR A 417 -22.64 -6.28 -26.16
N GLU A 418 -23.17 -7.47 -25.86
CA GLU A 418 -24.60 -7.80 -26.01
C GLU A 418 -25.25 -8.22 -24.69
N TYR A 419 -24.53 -8.19 -23.57
CA TYR A 419 -25.03 -8.62 -22.25
C TYR A 419 -25.64 -10.03 -22.26
N LYS A 420 -25.05 -10.93 -23.05
CA LYS A 420 -25.44 -12.34 -23.09
C LYS A 420 -24.77 -13.13 -21.95
N PRO A 421 -25.52 -13.90 -21.14
CA PRO A 421 -24.92 -14.68 -20.06
C PRO A 421 -23.95 -15.75 -20.59
N VAL A 422 -22.89 -16.01 -19.83
CA VAL A 422 -21.91 -17.08 -20.13
C VAL A 422 -22.14 -18.24 -19.17
N ASP A 423 -22.31 -19.43 -19.72
CA ASP A 423 -22.29 -20.67 -18.94
C ASP A 423 -20.84 -21.08 -18.63
N TYR A 424 -20.21 -20.29 -17.76
CA TYR A 424 -18.77 -20.36 -17.46
C TYR A 424 -18.33 -21.73 -16.93
N LEU A 425 -19.23 -22.52 -16.34
CA LEU A 425 -18.95 -23.88 -15.85
C LEU A 425 -18.62 -24.87 -16.97
N LYS A 426 -18.98 -24.56 -18.23
CA LYS A 426 -18.53 -25.34 -19.40
C LYS A 426 -17.05 -25.15 -19.71
N TYR A 427 -16.45 -24.06 -19.25
CA TYR A 427 -15.11 -23.67 -19.65
C TYR A 427 -14.12 -23.71 -18.49
N VAL A 428 -14.51 -23.26 -17.30
CA VAL A 428 -13.61 -23.02 -16.17
C VAL A 428 -13.66 -24.19 -15.20
N ASN A 429 -12.49 -24.73 -14.85
CA ASN A 429 -12.32 -25.78 -13.85
C ASN A 429 -12.37 -25.20 -12.42
N TYR A 430 -12.56 -26.04 -11.41
CA TYR A 430 -12.48 -25.63 -10.01
C TYR A 430 -11.96 -26.74 -9.10
N GLU A 431 -11.39 -26.31 -7.98
CA GLU A 431 -11.11 -27.14 -6.82
C GLU A 431 -12.21 -26.96 -5.78
N VAL A 432 -12.52 -28.03 -5.03
CA VAL A 432 -13.45 -27.94 -3.89
C VAL A 432 -12.72 -27.27 -2.74
N SER A 433 -13.24 -26.11 -2.30
CA SER A 433 -12.62 -25.34 -1.22
C SER A 433 -12.80 -26.06 0.12
N LYS A 434 -11.69 -26.18 0.85
CA LYS A 434 -11.63 -26.64 2.25
C LYS A 434 -10.55 -25.84 2.98
N PRO A 435 -10.67 -25.61 4.30
CA PRO A 435 -9.60 -24.98 5.06
C PRO A 435 -8.25 -25.68 4.78
N GLY A 436 -7.22 -24.89 4.50
CA GLY A 436 -5.89 -25.40 4.17
C GLY A 436 -5.64 -25.75 2.71
N LEU A 437 -6.62 -25.60 1.81
CA LEU A 437 -6.38 -25.69 0.36
C LEU A 437 -5.51 -24.51 -0.08
N GLN A 438 -4.35 -24.81 -0.69
CA GLN A 438 -3.46 -23.84 -1.32
C GLN A 438 -3.52 -24.00 -2.85
N VAL A 439 -3.78 -22.90 -3.55
CA VAL A 439 -3.74 -22.81 -5.01
C VAL A 439 -2.74 -21.72 -5.40
N MET A 440 -1.78 -22.02 -6.27
CA MET A 440 -0.86 -21.03 -6.84
C MET A 440 -1.44 -20.49 -8.14
N LEU A 441 -1.33 -19.18 -8.38
CA LEU A 441 -1.95 -18.49 -9.51
C LEU A 441 -0.90 -17.66 -10.25
N PRO A 442 0.05 -18.30 -10.97
CA PRO A 442 0.98 -17.56 -11.81
C PRO A 442 0.22 -16.76 -12.87
N ALA A 443 0.73 -15.58 -13.23
CA ALA A 443 0.14 -14.69 -14.21
C ALA A 443 -0.24 -15.43 -15.50
N GLY A 444 -1.42 -15.09 -16.04
CA GLY A 444 -2.06 -15.76 -17.16
C GLY A 444 -2.98 -16.93 -16.81
N THR A 445 -3.00 -17.38 -15.55
CA THR A 445 -3.96 -18.41 -15.09
C THR A 445 -5.35 -17.80 -14.95
N ILE A 446 -6.37 -18.37 -15.61
CA ILE A 446 -7.76 -18.00 -15.38
C ILE A 446 -8.22 -18.52 -14.01
N HIS A 447 -8.84 -17.67 -13.19
CA HIS A 447 -9.26 -18.05 -11.83
C HIS A 447 -10.38 -17.16 -11.28
N SER A 448 -10.94 -17.57 -10.14
CA SER A 448 -11.87 -16.78 -9.32
C SER A 448 -12.07 -17.42 -7.94
N SER A 449 -12.13 -16.58 -6.90
CA SER A 449 -12.66 -16.98 -5.60
C SER A 449 -14.18 -17.12 -5.68
N GLY A 450 -14.68 -18.36 -5.58
CA GLY A 450 -16.11 -18.64 -5.50
C GLY A 450 -16.74 -18.15 -4.19
N ARG A 451 -18.07 -18.20 -4.10
CA ARG A 451 -18.83 -17.85 -2.89
C ARG A 451 -18.56 -18.79 -1.72
N ASN A 452 -18.96 -18.37 -0.52
CA ASN A 452 -18.91 -19.13 0.73
C ASN A 452 -17.50 -19.46 1.21
N GLN A 453 -16.54 -18.55 1.04
CA GLN A 453 -15.20 -18.75 1.60
C GLN A 453 -14.54 -17.45 2.03
N VAL A 454 -13.52 -17.59 2.87
CA VAL A 454 -12.55 -16.53 3.16
C VAL A 454 -11.20 -17.03 2.70
N VAL A 455 -10.60 -16.32 1.75
CA VAL A 455 -9.32 -16.67 1.14
C VAL A 455 -8.28 -15.67 1.58
N LEU A 456 -7.13 -16.17 2.05
CA LEU A 456 -5.90 -15.38 2.12
C LEU A 456 -5.30 -15.36 0.71
N GLU A 457 -5.39 -14.20 0.05
CA GLU A 457 -4.75 -13.92 -1.23
C GLU A 457 -3.33 -13.40 -0.98
N ILE A 458 -2.35 -14.00 -1.66
CA ILE A 458 -0.93 -13.66 -1.54
C ILE A 458 -0.42 -13.38 -2.95
N GLY A 459 -0.07 -12.13 -3.22
CA GLY A 459 0.34 -11.67 -4.53
C GLY A 459 1.81 -11.26 -4.61
N SER A 460 2.35 -11.24 -5.83
CA SER A 460 3.66 -10.66 -6.14
C SER A 460 3.63 -9.13 -6.19
N LEU A 461 4.79 -8.52 -6.41
CA LEU A 461 4.98 -7.09 -6.57
C LEU A 461 4.22 -6.61 -7.80
N THR A 462 3.17 -5.84 -7.56
CA THR A 462 2.47 -5.04 -8.56
C THR A 462 2.09 -3.72 -7.92
N ILE A 463 2.41 -2.61 -8.57
CA ILE A 463 2.11 -1.27 -8.04
C ILE A 463 0.67 -0.91 -8.43
N GLY A 464 0.33 -1.10 -9.71
CA GLY A 464 -1.03 -1.12 -10.24
C GLY A 464 -1.74 -2.43 -9.90
N SER A 465 -3.07 -2.41 -9.95
CA SER A 465 -3.89 -3.63 -9.84
C SER A 465 -4.40 -4.04 -11.22
N TYR A 466 -3.65 -4.91 -11.90
CA TYR A 466 -3.93 -5.41 -13.25
C TYR A 466 -4.81 -6.65 -13.22
N THR A 467 -6.08 -6.43 -12.89
CA THR A 467 -7.11 -7.48 -12.86
C THR A 467 -8.01 -7.40 -14.09
N TYR A 468 -7.83 -8.33 -15.03
CA TYR A 468 -8.66 -8.39 -16.23
C TYR A 468 -9.84 -9.32 -16.01
N LYS A 469 -10.99 -8.73 -15.69
CA LYS A 469 -12.26 -9.47 -15.58
C LYS A 469 -12.67 -9.96 -16.96
N LEU A 470 -12.86 -11.27 -17.10
CA LEU A 470 -13.34 -11.93 -18.31
C LEU A 470 -14.85 -12.17 -18.25
N TYR A 471 -15.39 -12.47 -17.07
CA TYR A 471 -16.82 -12.59 -16.85
C TYR A 471 -17.21 -12.23 -15.42
N ASP A 472 -18.21 -11.37 -15.28
CA ASP A 472 -18.66 -10.85 -13.98
C ASP A 472 -20.17 -11.06 -13.77
N TYR A 473 -20.73 -12.13 -14.35
CA TYR A 473 -22.12 -12.56 -14.12
C TYR A 473 -23.19 -11.54 -14.53
N LEU A 474 -22.84 -10.58 -15.39
CA LEU A 474 -23.70 -9.47 -15.82
C LEU A 474 -24.32 -8.68 -14.66
N ARG A 475 -23.65 -8.67 -13.51
CA ARG A 475 -24.17 -8.00 -12.31
C ARG A 475 -23.92 -6.50 -12.36
N ALA A 476 -24.80 -5.78 -11.70
CA ALA A 476 -24.60 -4.37 -11.41
C ALA A 476 -23.53 -4.18 -10.31
N ASP A 477 -22.91 -2.99 -10.30
CA ASP A 477 -22.14 -2.50 -9.17
C ASP A 477 -23.05 -2.11 -7.99
N LEU A 478 -22.44 -1.61 -6.91
CA LEU A 478 -23.16 -1.19 -5.71
C LEU A 478 -24.06 0.05 -5.93
N ASP A 479 -23.94 0.70 -7.09
CA ASP A 479 -24.73 1.87 -7.52
C ASP A 479 -25.72 1.51 -8.64
N GLY A 480 -25.84 0.24 -9.02
CA GLY A 480 -26.79 -0.23 -10.04
C GLY A 480 -26.29 -0.16 -11.48
N LYS A 481 -25.01 0.18 -11.74
CA LYS A 481 -24.45 0.26 -13.10
C LYS A 481 -23.84 -1.08 -13.53
N PRO A 482 -23.95 -1.49 -14.80
CA PRO A 482 -23.30 -2.71 -15.27
C PRO A 482 -21.79 -2.67 -15.03
N ARG A 483 -21.22 -3.77 -14.55
CA ARG A 483 -19.77 -3.87 -14.34
C ARG A 483 -19.07 -4.22 -15.65
N PRO A 484 -18.09 -3.42 -16.08
CA PRO A 484 -17.36 -3.69 -17.30
C PRO A 484 -16.39 -4.86 -17.15
N ILE A 485 -16.11 -5.52 -18.27
CA ILE A 485 -15.11 -6.57 -18.42
C ILE A 485 -13.94 -6.05 -19.26
N HIS A 486 -12.75 -6.65 -19.12
CA HIS A 486 -11.52 -6.18 -19.76
C HIS A 486 -11.08 -7.19 -20.81
N THR A 487 -11.98 -7.53 -21.73
CA THR A 487 -11.81 -8.64 -22.68
C THR A 487 -10.54 -8.49 -23.52
N TRP A 488 -10.20 -7.26 -23.94
CA TRP A 488 -9.03 -6.99 -24.78
C TRP A 488 -7.70 -7.33 -24.08
N HIS A 489 -7.51 -6.88 -22.84
CA HIS A 489 -6.32 -7.21 -22.06
C HIS A 489 -6.35 -8.67 -21.59
N GLY A 490 -7.53 -9.14 -21.17
CA GLY A 490 -7.72 -10.49 -20.66
C GLY A 490 -7.38 -11.57 -21.69
N GLU A 491 -7.88 -11.47 -22.92
CA GLU A 491 -7.60 -12.47 -23.97
C GLU A 491 -6.12 -12.55 -24.33
N ARG A 492 -5.36 -11.45 -24.18
CA ARG A 492 -3.92 -11.36 -24.49
C ARG A 492 -3.03 -11.93 -23.38
N ASN A 493 -3.57 -12.13 -22.20
CA ASN A 493 -2.83 -12.64 -21.05
C ASN A 493 -3.18 -14.08 -20.70
N LEU A 494 -4.24 -14.65 -21.26
CA LEU A 494 -4.66 -16.03 -20.97
C LEU A 494 -3.63 -17.07 -21.42
N ALA A 495 -3.26 -17.94 -20.49
CA ALA A 495 -2.50 -19.17 -20.72
C ALA A 495 -3.49 -20.32 -20.96
N PHE A 496 -3.89 -20.53 -22.22
CA PHE A 496 -4.93 -21.48 -22.61
C PHE A 496 -4.57 -22.96 -22.35
N GLU A 497 -3.28 -23.25 -22.25
CA GLU A 497 -2.74 -24.58 -21.96
C GLU A 497 -2.93 -25.01 -20.49
N ARG A 498 -3.23 -24.07 -19.58
CA ARG A 498 -3.42 -24.35 -18.14
C ARG A 498 -4.81 -24.93 -17.87
N LYS A 499 -4.99 -26.18 -18.28
CA LYS A 499 -6.19 -26.99 -18.11
C LYS A 499 -6.19 -27.76 -16.78
N ALA A 500 -7.31 -28.37 -16.42
CA ALA A 500 -7.53 -29.01 -15.12
C ALA A 500 -6.43 -30.01 -14.75
N SER A 501 -6.02 -30.87 -15.69
CA SER A 501 -4.89 -31.80 -15.51
C SER A 501 -3.59 -31.07 -15.17
N TRP A 502 -3.22 -30.06 -15.98
CA TRP A 502 -2.02 -29.24 -15.73
C TRP A 502 -2.09 -28.53 -14.38
N VAL A 503 -3.25 -27.97 -14.02
CA VAL A 503 -3.47 -27.28 -12.73
C VAL A 503 -3.15 -28.20 -11.56
N HIS A 504 -3.70 -29.41 -11.57
CA HIS A 504 -3.49 -30.41 -10.52
C HIS A 504 -2.01 -30.80 -10.38
N ASP A 505 -1.32 -30.97 -11.50
CA ASP A 505 0.06 -31.44 -11.51
C ASP A 505 1.08 -30.36 -11.12
N HIS A 506 0.76 -29.07 -11.30
CA HIS A 506 1.75 -27.99 -11.19
C HIS A 506 1.44 -26.96 -10.09
N ILE A 507 0.19 -26.55 -9.92
CA ILE A 507 -0.17 -25.37 -9.12
C ILE A 507 -1.21 -25.63 -8.01
N VAL A 508 -1.72 -26.86 -7.89
CA VAL A 508 -2.53 -27.33 -6.74
C VAL A 508 -1.86 -28.58 -6.18
N GLN A 509 -0.83 -28.37 -5.37
CA GLN A 509 0.06 -29.43 -4.90
C GLN A 509 -0.41 -30.03 -3.57
N GLN A 510 -0.06 -31.29 -3.32
CA GLN A 510 -0.22 -31.89 -1.99
C GLN A 510 0.84 -31.35 -1.02
N PRO A 511 0.50 -31.12 0.27
CA PRO A 511 1.46 -30.70 1.27
C PRO A 511 2.65 -31.67 1.39
N ARG A 512 3.86 -31.14 1.44
CA ARG A 512 5.11 -31.90 1.61
C ARG A 512 5.78 -31.52 2.93
N ILE A 513 6.19 -32.49 3.75
CA ILE A 513 6.89 -32.19 5.01
C ILE A 513 8.24 -31.55 4.69
N ALA A 514 8.48 -30.34 5.22
CA ALA A 514 9.78 -29.66 5.14
C ALA A 514 10.65 -30.03 6.35
N ARG A 515 10.05 -30.04 7.55
CA ARG A 515 10.69 -30.47 8.81
C ARG A 515 9.61 -30.78 9.85
N GLN A 516 9.95 -31.58 10.84
CA GLN A 516 9.05 -31.95 11.94
C GLN A 516 9.82 -32.08 13.26
N GLY A 517 9.10 -31.90 14.36
CA GLY A 517 9.52 -32.28 15.71
C GLY A 517 8.42 -33.12 16.37
N ASP A 518 8.50 -33.29 17.69
CA ASP A 518 7.57 -34.14 18.43
C ASP A 518 6.12 -33.61 18.44
N THR A 519 5.97 -32.28 18.53
CA THR A 519 4.66 -31.59 18.68
C THR A 519 4.41 -30.54 17.60
N TRP A 520 5.21 -30.54 16.53
CA TRP A 520 5.08 -29.58 15.43
C TRP A 520 5.52 -30.14 14.09
N THR A 521 4.93 -29.66 13.00
CA THR A 521 5.32 -29.97 11.63
C THR A 521 5.24 -28.73 10.76
N GLU A 522 6.24 -28.53 9.89
CA GLU A 522 6.21 -27.54 8.82
C GLU A 522 6.02 -28.24 7.48
N TYR A 523 5.01 -27.79 6.72
CA TYR A 523 4.70 -28.25 5.38
C TYR A 523 5.02 -27.18 4.33
N ILE A 524 5.53 -27.60 3.18
CA ILE A 524 5.44 -26.86 1.92
C ILE A 524 4.05 -27.11 1.33
N VAL A 525 3.24 -26.06 1.22
CA VAL A 525 1.89 -26.13 0.66
C VAL A 525 1.79 -25.48 -0.71
N GLY A 526 2.76 -24.64 -1.09
CA GLY A 526 2.86 -24.10 -2.45
C GLY A 526 4.27 -23.65 -2.79
N GLU A 527 4.83 -24.23 -3.85
CA GLU A 527 6.11 -23.82 -4.42
C GLU A 527 6.12 -24.17 -5.91
N CYS A 528 6.36 -23.19 -6.78
CA CYS A 528 6.53 -23.41 -8.22
C CYS A 528 7.55 -22.44 -8.80
N ASP A 529 8.14 -22.78 -9.95
CA ASP A 529 9.22 -22.00 -10.56
C ASP A 529 8.75 -20.64 -11.09
N MET A 530 7.46 -20.49 -11.39
CA MET A 530 6.88 -19.25 -11.92
C MET A 530 6.67 -18.15 -10.86
N LEU A 531 6.73 -18.50 -9.58
CA LEU A 531 6.61 -17.58 -8.44
C LEU A 531 7.99 -17.45 -7.79
N TYR A 532 8.30 -16.35 -7.11
CA TYR A 532 9.58 -16.19 -6.39
C TYR A 532 9.49 -16.42 -4.87
N PHE A 533 8.31 -16.79 -4.38
CA PHE A 533 8.05 -17.06 -2.96
C PHE A 533 7.60 -18.51 -2.74
N SER A 534 7.78 -18.97 -1.51
CA SER A 534 7.36 -20.28 -1.01
C SER A 534 6.30 -20.10 0.06
N LEU A 535 5.29 -20.95 0.01
CA LEU A 535 4.12 -20.94 0.88
C LEU A 535 4.19 -22.16 1.80
N ARG A 536 4.19 -21.89 3.10
CA ARG A 536 4.42 -22.88 4.15
C ARG A 536 3.26 -22.89 5.12
N ARG A 537 3.02 -24.04 5.75
CA ARG A 537 2.04 -24.21 6.82
C ARG A 537 2.72 -24.82 8.02
N LEU A 538 2.62 -24.14 9.16
CA LEU A 538 3.20 -24.54 10.44
C LEU A 538 2.05 -25.02 11.32
N GLU A 539 2.09 -26.29 11.72
CA GLU A 539 1.12 -26.90 12.63
C GLU A 539 1.84 -27.27 13.92
N PHE A 540 1.36 -26.80 15.08
CA PHE A 540 2.02 -27.06 16.37
C PHE A 540 1.08 -26.95 17.57
N GLU A 541 1.41 -27.69 18.64
CA GLU A 541 0.66 -27.66 19.90
C GLU A 541 1.18 -26.60 20.88
N THR A 542 2.50 -26.45 21.01
CA THR A 542 3.14 -25.57 22.01
C THR A 542 3.92 -24.44 21.37
N SER A 543 4.91 -24.76 20.54
CA SER A 543 5.75 -23.76 19.89
C SER A 543 6.52 -24.35 18.71
N ILE A 544 6.96 -23.47 17.82
CA ILE A 544 7.90 -23.80 16.75
C ILE A 544 8.97 -22.70 16.65
N GLU A 545 10.24 -23.09 16.59
CA GLU A 545 11.36 -22.17 16.31
C GLU A 545 11.61 -22.06 14.81
N ASP A 546 12.08 -20.90 14.37
CA ASP A 546 12.44 -20.64 12.97
C ASP A 546 13.51 -19.54 12.89
N ASN A 547 14.07 -19.31 11.70
CA ASN A 547 15.12 -18.34 11.47
C ASN A 547 14.90 -17.63 10.13
N THR A 548 14.92 -16.31 10.16
CA THR A 548 14.76 -15.46 8.97
C THR A 548 15.88 -15.68 7.96
N ASN A 549 17.08 -16.06 8.42
CA ASN A 549 18.27 -16.25 7.59
C ASN A 549 18.51 -15.08 6.61
N GLY A 550 18.24 -13.84 7.07
CA GLY A 550 18.39 -12.62 6.28
C GLY A 550 17.26 -12.37 5.26
N LYS A 551 16.13 -13.08 5.35
CA LYS A 551 14.92 -12.86 4.55
C LYS A 551 13.74 -12.63 5.47
N PHE A 552 12.89 -11.66 5.15
CA PHE A 552 11.65 -11.47 5.90
C PHE A 552 10.72 -12.68 5.78
N HIS A 553 9.93 -12.92 6.82
CA HIS A 553 8.79 -13.84 6.77
C HIS A 553 7.50 -13.05 6.98
N VAL A 554 6.40 -13.50 6.38
CA VAL A 554 5.06 -13.03 6.73
C VAL A 554 4.29 -14.20 7.31
N LEU A 555 3.80 -14.03 8.54
CA LEU A 555 3.10 -15.04 9.32
C LEU A 555 1.64 -14.64 9.45
N THR A 556 0.74 -15.57 9.15
CA THR A 556 -0.71 -15.38 9.27
C THR A 556 -1.29 -16.47 10.14
N LEU A 557 -1.97 -16.12 11.24
CA LEU A 557 -2.69 -17.11 12.06
C LEU A 557 -3.97 -17.53 11.33
N VAL A 558 -3.99 -18.77 10.82
CA VAL A 558 -5.07 -19.29 9.96
C VAL A 558 -5.90 -20.40 10.59
N ASP A 559 -5.49 -20.93 11.74
CA ASP A 559 -6.31 -21.74 12.66
C ASP A 559 -5.77 -21.59 14.09
N GLY A 560 -6.66 -21.62 15.08
CA GLY A 560 -6.37 -21.29 16.48
C GLY A 560 -6.60 -19.81 16.84
N GLU A 561 -6.57 -19.47 18.14
CA GLU A 561 -7.03 -18.15 18.59
C GLU A 561 -5.92 -17.10 18.73
N ARG A 562 -4.74 -17.48 19.28
CA ARG A 562 -3.70 -16.50 19.62
C ARG A 562 -2.30 -17.09 19.72
N ILE A 563 -1.34 -16.39 19.11
CA ILE A 563 0.09 -16.72 19.14
C ILE A 563 0.94 -15.54 19.61
N ARG A 564 2.17 -15.82 20.02
CA ARG A 564 3.24 -14.85 20.20
C ARG A 564 4.41 -15.15 19.28
N ILE A 565 4.83 -14.16 18.51
CA ILE A 565 6.03 -14.22 17.68
C ILE A 565 7.11 -13.42 18.42
N ARG A 566 8.23 -14.05 18.78
CA ARG A 566 9.23 -13.46 19.69
C ARG A 566 10.65 -13.78 19.28
N SER A 567 11.56 -12.80 19.39
CA SER A 567 12.98 -13.04 19.14
C SER A 567 13.57 -13.95 20.22
N VAL A 568 14.46 -14.85 19.81
CA VAL A 568 15.23 -15.69 20.73
C VAL A 568 16.29 -14.85 21.45
N GLU A 569 16.96 -13.95 20.73
CA GLU A 569 18.07 -13.14 21.27
C GLU A 569 17.58 -11.93 22.07
N HIS A 570 16.42 -11.40 21.68
CA HIS A 570 15.81 -10.22 22.29
C HIS A 570 14.33 -10.49 22.65
N PRO A 571 14.03 -11.28 23.70
CA PRO A 571 12.67 -11.70 24.04
C PRO A 571 11.66 -10.57 24.26
N GLU A 572 12.11 -9.36 24.59
CA GLU A 572 11.27 -8.18 24.67
C GLU A 572 10.65 -7.79 23.32
N ARG A 573 11.31 -8.16 22.22
CA ARG A 573 10.86 -7.92 20.84
C ARG A 573 9.90 -9.01 20.41
N HIS A 574 8.62 -8.74 20.62
CA HIS A 574 7.55 -9.67 20.29
C HIS A 574 6.29 -8.97 19.78
N PHE A 575 5.44 -9.75 19.14
CA PHE A 575 4.09 -9.36 18.75
C PHE A 575 3.12 -10.50 19.08
N ASP A 576 2.00 -10.16 19.72
CA ASP A 576 0.90 -11.11 19.96
C ASP A 576 -0.12 -10.97 18.84
N ALA A 577 -0.34 -12.04 18.08
CA ALA A 577 -1.25 -12.05 16.94
C ALA A 577 -2.52 -12.84 17.27
N GLU A 578 -3.67 -12.30 16.88
CA GLU A 578 -4.97 -12.98 16.96
C GLU A 578 -5.31 -13.69 15.63
N PHE A 579 -6.35 -14.51 15.64
CA PHE A 579 -6.83 -15.20 14.44
C PHE A 579 -7.04 -14.23 13.28
N MET A 580 -6.49 -14.57 12.10
CA MET A 580 -6.44 -13.74 10.89
C MET A 580 -5.63 -12.45 11.00
N ASP A 581 -4.70 -12.34 11.95
CA ASP A 581 -3.69 -11.30 11.93
C ASP A 581 -2.52 -11.70 11.04
N MET A 582 -1.98 -10.72 10.31
CA MET A 582 -0.76 -10.83 9.51
C MET A 582 0.37 -10.06 10.18
N VAL A 583 1.49 -10.73 10.39
CA VAL A 583 2.67 -10.17 11.04
C VAL A 583 3.89 -10.38 10.15
N VAL A 584 4.62 -9.30 9.89
CA VAL A 584 5.92 -9.34 9.21
C VAL A 584 6.99 -9.57 10.28
N VAL A 585 7.83 -10.57 10.06
CA VAL A 585 9.06 -10.82 10.82
C VAL A 585 10.23 -10.24 10.01
N PRO A 586 10.89 -9.18 10.48
CA PRO A 586 11.98 -8.52 9.75
C PRO A 586 13.16 -9.46 9.46
N ALA A 587 13.81 -9.26 8.31
CA ALA A 587 14.97 -10.04 7.88
C ALA A 587 16.09 -10.08 8.94
N ASP A 588 16.35 -8.96 9.61
CA ASP A 588 17.40 -8.82 10.63
C ASP A 588 17.05 -9.43 11.99
N MET A 589 15.82 -9.93 12.20
CA MET A 589 15.41 -10.49 13.48
C MET A 589 16.12 -11.82 13.81
N GLY A 590 16.60 -12.54 12.80
CA GLY A 590 17.31 -13.80 12.96
C GLY A 590 16.42 -14.92 13.52
N ARG A 591 16.86 -15.56 14.60
CA ARG A 591 16.12 -16.65 15.24
C ARG A 591 14.95 -16.14 16.05
N TYR A 592 13.78 -16.75 15.86
CA TYR A 592 12.56 -16.42 16.56
C TYR A 592 11.75 -17.68 16.88
N VAL A 593 10.81 -17.54 17.81
CA VAL A 593 9.87 -18.59 18.20
C VAL A 593 8.44 -18.10 18.00
N ILE A 594 7.58 -19.00 17.56
CA ILE A 594 6.13 -18.82 17.56
C ILE A 594 5.57 -19.68 18.70
N GLU A 595 5.00 -19.03 19.71
CA GLU A 595 4.46 -19.65 20.92
C GLU A 595 2.93 -19.67 20.86
N ASN A 596 2.33 -20.83 21.12
CA ASN A 596 0.89 -20.95 21.34
C ASN A 596 0.55 -20.33 22.70
N LEU A 597 -0.33 -19.34 22.73
CA LEU A 597 -0.79 -18.72 23.97
C LEU A 597 -2.10 -19.34 24.49
N ARG A 598 -2.49 -20.48 23.92
CA ARG A 598 -3.74 -21.20 24.17
C ARG A 598 -3.48 -22.71 24.22
N THR A 599 -4.55 -23.50 24.19
CA THR A 599 -4.50 -24.96 24.39
C THR A 599 -4.87 -25.75 23.15
N GLU A 600 -5.57 -25.13 22.19
CA GLU A 600 -5.89 -25.72 20.91
C GLU A 600 -4.65 -25.80 20.00
N PRO A 601 -4.60 -26.78 19.08
CA PRO A 601 -3.60 -26.79 18.02
C PRO A 601 -3.64 -25.51 17.18
N ILE A 602 -2.46 -25.00 16.82
CA ILE A 602 -2.30 -23.79 16.01
C ILE A 602 -1.93 -24.16 14.58
N CYS A 603 -2.47 -23.40 13.62
CA CYS A 603 -2.00 -23.39 12.24
C CYS A 603 -1.60 -21.97 11.81
N VAL A 604 -0.34 -21.80 11.41
CA VAL A 604 0.18 -20.55 10.86
C VAL A 604 0.57 -20.75 9.40
N HIS A 605 0.07 -19.88 8.52
CA HIS A 605 0.58 -19.76 7.17
C HIS A 605 1.82 -18.86 7.19
N LYS A 606 2.92 -19.35 6.60
CA LYS A 606 4.19 -18.62 6.47
C LYS A 606 4.50 -18.42 4.99
N THR A 607 4.72 -17.17 4.60
CA THR A 607 5.27 -16.82 3.28
C THR A 607 6.70 -16.33 3.43
N MET A 608 7.58 -16.83 2.56
CA MET A 608 8.99 -16.43 2.50
C MET A 608 9.49 -16.41 1.05
N LEU A 609 10.52 -15.62 0.75
CA LEU A 609 11.19 -15.67 -0.54
C LEU A 609 11.94 -17.00 -0.71
N LYS A 610 11.92 -17.57 -1.93
CA LYS A 610 12.67 -18.80 -2.24
C LYS A 610 14.17 -18.58 -2.14
N ASP A 611 14.94 -19.65 -2.02
CA ASP A 611 16.38 -19.57 -2.28
C ASP A 611 16.63 -19.28 -3.76
N GLY A 612 17.57 -18.38 -4.07
CA GLY A 612 17.87 -17.96 -5.43
C GLY A 612 16.82 -17.06 -6.10
N PHE A 613 15.91 -16.44 -5.34
CA PHE A 613 14.90 -15.50 -5.89
C PHE A 613 15.52 -14.30 -6.66
N ASP A 614 16.79 -14.03 -6.41
CA ASP A 614 17.61 -12.95 -6.95
C ASP A 614 18.56 -13.40 -8.07
N ALA A 615 18.53 -14.67 -8.48
CA ALA A 615 19.41 -15.24 -9.51
C ALA A 615 18.91 -15.03 -10.95
N GLU A 616 17.64 -14.66 -11.11
CA GLU A 616 17.03 -14.16 -12.36
C GLU A 616 17.03 -12.62 -12.36
#